data_AF-A0A7C2JTB5-F1
#
_entry.id   AF-A0A7C2JTB5-F1
#
_cell.length_a   1.000
_cell.length_b   1.000
_cell.length_c   1.000
_cell.angle_alpha   90.00
_cell.angle_beta   90.00
_cell.angle_gamma   90.00
#
_symmetry.space_group_name_H-M   'P 1'
#
loop_
_entity.id
_entity.type
_entity.pdbx_description
1 polymer ?
#
loop_
_entity_poly.entity_id
_entity_poly.type
_entity_poly.pdbx_seq_one_letter_code
_entity_poly.pdbx_strand_id
1 'polypeptide(L)'
;MNGKRRLPWLSMAAALGAVLGAEVALAQAPARAPLPDGFMRAPPVPKGRAPQVRITEKQGTAHVFDAIFSPGDEILSGLTDLARERGIASGYVTGLGGLSRALLGFGDPELGAFARIDVDEKCELVSLVGHIEMREGEPYVHLHAVVSLKDGSTKAGHVFELPVAPIAEISVVATSFSDAKR
;
A
#
# COMPACT_ATOMS: atom_id res chain seq x y z
N MET A 1 9.35 -78.27 -18.19
CA MET A 1 9.83 -77.03 -17.56
C MET A 1 9.33 -75.84 -18.39
N ASN A 2 8.64 -74.89 -17.74
CA ASN A 2 8.17 -73.58 -18.24
C ASN A 2 7.38 -73.55 -19.57
N GLY A 3 6.06 -73.36 -19.65
CA GLY A 3 5.17 -72.68 -18.70
C GLY A 3 5.16 -71.16 -18.91
N LYS A 4 4.66 -70.67 -20.06
CA LYS A 4 4.16 -69.30 -20.21
C LYS A 4 2.88 -69.31 -21.04
N ARG A 5 1.77 -69.67 -20.39
CA ARG A 5 0.41 -69.44 -20.90
C ARG A 5 0.13 -67.94 -20.77
N ARG A 6 -0.24 -67.30 -21.89
CA ARG A 6 -0.73 -65.93 -21.92
C ARG A 6 -2.12 -65.91 -21.25
N LEU A 7 -2.26 -65.10 -20.21
CA LEU A 7 -3.52 -64.85 -19.52
C LEU A 7 -4.39 -63.94 -20.40
N PRO A 8 -5.68 -64.25 -20.64
CA PRO A 8 -6.58 -63.29 -21.28
C PRO A 8 -6.87 -62.15 -20.30
N TRP A 9 -6.73 -60.92 -20.77
CA TRP A 9 -7.17 -59.74 -20.04
C TRP A 9 -8.69 -59.83 -19.89
N LEU A 10 -9.15 -60.01 -18.64
CA LEU A 10 -10.55 -59.80 -18.29
C LEU A 10 -10.87 -58.32 -18.52
N SER A 11 -11.84 -58.07 -19.40
CA SER A 11 -12.50 -56.78 -19.55
C SER A 11 -13.05 -56.34 -18.19
N MET A 12 -12.46 -55.30 -17.62
CA MET A 12 -12.98 -54.67 -16.41
C MET A 12 -14.23 -53.89 -16.81
N ALA A 13 -15.40 -54.51 -16.61
CA ALA A 13 -16.68 -53.83 -16.70
C ALA A 13 -16.70 -52.73 -15.64
N ALA A 14 -16.55 -51.47 -16.08
CA ALA A 14 -16.75 -50.32 -15.23
C ALA A 14 -18.24 -50.29 -14.84
N ALA A 15 -18.52 -50.58 -13.58
CA ALA A 15 -19.83 -50.43 -12.99
C ALA A 15 -20.26 -48.96 -13.13
N LEU A 16 -21.31 -48.73 -13.93
CA LEU A 16 -22.09 -47.50 -13.88
C LEU A 16 -22.76 -47.43 -12.51
N GLY A 17 -22.07 -46.83 -11.54
CA GLY A 17 -22.65 -46.40 -10.29
C GLY A 17 -23.57 -45.22 -10.59
N ALA A 18 -24.88 -45.43 -10.45
CA ALA A 18 -25.86 -44.36 -10.43
C ALA A 18 -25.53 -43.42 -9.27
N VAL A 19 -24.97 -42.26 -9.57
CA VAL A 19 -24.86 -41.16 -8.61
C VAL A 19 -26.26 -40.58 -8.48
N LEU A 20 -26.98 -41.00 -7.44
CA LEU A 20 -28.17 -40.28 -6.99
C LEU A 20 -27.71 -38.85 -6.63
N GLY A 21 -28.21 -37.88 -7.40
CA GLY A 21 -28.07 -36.47 -7.07
C GLY A 21 -28.76 -36.19 -5.75
N ALA A 22 -27.99 -36.10 -4.67
CA ALA A 22 -28.45 -35.43 -3.48
C ALA A 22 -28.45 -33.93 -3.79
N GLU A 23 -29.60 -33.38 -4.12
CA GLU A 23 -29.80 -31.93 -4.02
C GLU A 23 -29.65 -31.56 -2.55
N VAL A 24 -28.45 -31.07 -2.20
CA VAL A 24 -28.24 -30.40 -0.92
C VAL A 24 -29.04 -29.11 -1.00
N ALA A 25 -30.25 -29.12 -0.45
CA ALA A 25 -31.00 -27.90 -0.20
C ALA A 25 -30.09 -26.99 0.65
N LEU A 26 -29.58 -25.90 0.06
CA LEU A 26 -28.91 -24.86 0.83
C LEU A 26 -29.94 -24.29 1.79
N ALA A 27 -29.88 -24.71 3.05
CA ALA A 27 -30.62 -24.07 4.12
C ALA A 27 -30.28 -22.58 4.09
N GLN A 28 -31.28 -21.72 3.88
CA GLN A 28 -31.11 -20.28 3.99
C GLN A 28 -30.57 -20.00 5.39
N ALA A 29 -29.43 -19.33 5.48
CA ALA A 29 -28.85 -18.93 6.75
C ALA A 29 -29.92 -18.14 7.55
N PRO A 30 -30.06 -18.39 8.86
CA PRO A 30 -31.07 -17.71 9.66
C PRO A 30 -30.93 -16.20 9.53
N ALA A 31 -32.07 -15.51 9.46
CA ALA A 31 -32.11 -14.05 9.44
C ALA A 31 -31.32 -13.52 10.64
N ARG A 32 -30.29 -12.72 10.36
CA ARG A 32 -29.39 -12.19 11.39
C ARG A 32 -30.15 -11.25 12.32
N ALA A 33 -29.84 -11.31 13.61
CA ALA A 33 -30.43 -10.42 14.61
C ALA A 33 -30.23 -8.93 14.25
N PRO A 34 -31.19 -8.06 14.63
CA PRO A 34 -31.06 -6.61 14.52
C PRO A 34 -29.80 -6.11 15.26
N LEU A 35 -29.20 -5.04 14.77
CA LEU A 35 -28.08 -4.38 15.45
C LEU A 35 -28.59 -3.39 16.50
N PRO A 36 -27.80 -3.13 17.58
CA PRO A 36 -28.07 -2.01 18.48
C PRO A 36 -27.96 -0.66 17.77
N ASP A 37 -28.53 0.38 18.37
CA ASP A 37 -28.45 1.74 17.85
C ASP A 37 -27.00 2.21 17.69
N GLY A 38 -26.70 2.86 16.57
CA GLY A 38 -25.36 3.33 16.23
C GLY A 38 -24.44 2.27 15.63
N PHE A 39 -24.84 1.00 15.60
CA PHE A 39 -24.07 -0.06 14.94
C PHE A 39 -24.56 -0.25 13.50
N MET A 40 -23.63 -0.27 12.56
CA MET A 40 -23.90 -0.62 11.15
C MET A 40 -23.13 -1.88 10.76
N ARG A 41 -23.73 -2.69 9.89
CA ARG A 41 -22.98 -3.71 9.14
C ARG A 41 -22.32 -3.00 7.96
N ALA A 42 -21.12 -3.44 7.57
CA ALA A 42 -20.50 -2.94 6.34
C ALA A 42 -21.43 -3.24 5.15
N PRO A 43 -21.97 -2.22 4.45
CA PRO A 43 -22.79 -2.45 3.28
C PRO A 43 -21.90 -2.97 2.13
N PRO A 44 -22.46 -3.67 1.12
CA PRO A 44 -21.73 -3.96 -0.10
C PRO A 44 -21.20 -2.66 -0.73
N VAL A 45 -19.94 -2.68 -1.18
CA VAL A 45 -19.33 -1.53 -1.86
C VAL A 45 -20.05 -1.27 -3.19
N PRO A 46 -20.61 -0.07 -3.44
CA PRO A 46 -21.27 0.25 -4.70
C PRO A 46 -20.30 0.17 -5.88
N LYS A 47 -20.69 -0.55 -6.94
CA LYS A 47 -19.92 -0.65 -8.18
C LYS A 47 -20.16 0.57 -9.08
N GLY A 48 -19.19 0.94 -9.92
CA GLY A 48 -19.34 2.01 -10.92
C GLY A 48 -19.21 3.45 -10.42
N ARG A 49 -18.82 3.67 -9.15
CA ARG A 49 -18.61 5.03 -8.58
C ARG A 49 -17.27 5.69 -8.91
N ALA A 50 -16.38 5.00 -9.60
CA ALA A 50 -15.08 5.54 -10.03
C ALA A 50 -14.99 5.58 -11.58
N PRO A 51 -15.86 6.34 -12.27
CA PRO A 51 -15.98 6.30 -13.74
C PRO A 51 -14.73 6.83 -14.48
N GLN A 52 -13.85 7.53 -13.78
CA GLN A 52 -12.65 8.16 -14.34
C GLN A 52 -11.35 7.47 -13.89
N VAL A 53 -11.43 6.36 -13.15
CA VAL A 53 -10.23 5.65 -12.69
C VAL A 53 -9.41 5.15 -13.87
N ARG A 54 -8.10 5.38 -13.82
CA ARG A 54 -7.13 4.80 -14.75
C ARG A 54 -6.37 3.72 -14.01
N ILE A 55 -6.40 2.50 -14.55
CA ILE A 55 -5.73 1.35 -13.95
C ILE A 55 -4.64 0.91 -14.92
N THR A 56 -3.44 0.71 -14.38
CA THR A 56 -2.31 0.16 -15.12
C THR A 56 -1.69 -0.93 -14.27
N GLU A 57 -1.60 -2.13 -14.82
CA GLU A 57 -0.83 -3.21 -14.22
C GLU A 57 0.63 -3.07 -14.67
N LYS A 58 1.55 -3.18 -13.73
CA LYS A 58 2.99 -3.19 -14.00
C LYS A 58 3.61 -4.40 -13.33
N GLN A 59 4.54 -5.05 -14.02
CA GLN A 59 5.34 -6.14 -13.49
C GLN A 59 6.79 -5.67 -13.38
N GLY A 60 7.46 -6.04 -12.29
CA GLY A 60 8.76 -5.48 -11.98
C GLY A 60 9.46 -6.16 -10.81
N THR A 61 10.66 -5.67 -10.54
CA THR A 61 11.46 -6.03 -9.37
C THR A 61 11.38 -4.95 -8.31
N ALA A 62 11.69 -5.31 -7.06
CA ALA A 62 11.74 -4.38 -5.95
C ALA A 62 13.06 -4.50 -5.18
N HIS A 63 13.58 -3.35 -4.75
CA HIS A 63 14.70 -3.22 -3.82
C HIS A 63 14.22 -2.46 -2.58
N VAL A 64 14.66 -2.89 -1.40
CA VAL A 64 14.28 -2.26 -0.13
C VAL A 64 15.48 -1.53 0.46
N PHE A 65 15.26 -0.30 0.89
CA PHE A 65 16.24 0.52 1.59
C PHE A 65 15.65 0.96 2.92
N ASP A 66 16.42 0.84 3.99
CA ASP A 66 16.11 1.43 5.28
C ASP A 66 17.01 2.66 5.49
N ALA A 67 16.39 3.83 5.47
CA ALA A 67 17.04 5.12 5.68
C ALA A 67 16.83 5.58 7.12
N ILE A 68 17.92 5.64 7.87
CA ILE A 68 17.94 6.11 9.26
C ILE A 68 18.47 7.53 9.28
N PHE A 69 17.64 8.46 9.74
CA PHE A 69 17.95 9.87 9.84
C PHE A 69 18.29 10.27 11.27
N SER A 70 19.29 11.11 11.42
CA SER A 70 19.85 11.59 12.69
C SER A 70 19.46 13.05 12.96
N PRO A 71 19.72 13.58 14.18
CA PRO A 71 19.42 14.97 14.48
C PRO A 71 20.13 15.92 13.51
N GLY A 72 19.36 16.84 12.92
CA GLY A 72 19.87 17.82 11.95
C GLY A 72 19.65 17.43 10.48
N ASP A 73 19.28 16.18 10.21
CA ASP A 73 18.89 15.76 8.87
C ASP A 73 17.48 16.25 8.52
N GLU A 74 17.18 16.31 7.22
CA GLU A 74 15.85 16.63 6.68
C GLU A 74 15.39 15.48 5.78
N ILE A 75 14.22 14.90 6.10
CA ILE A 75 13.74 13.66 5.49
C ILE A 75 13.52 13.81 3.98
N LEU A 76 12.88 14.90 3.53
CA LEU A 76 12.54 15.06 2.12
C LEU A 76 13.81 15.19 1.26
N SER A 77 14.79 15.96 1.72
CA SER A 77 16.10 16.12 1.10
C SER A 77 16.85 14.79 1.02
N GLY A 78 16.99 14.08 2.15
CA GLY A 78 17.75 12.82 2.14
C GLY A 78 17.11 11.71 1.32
N LEU A 79 15.77 11.65 1.25
CA LEU A 79 15.08 10.73 0.35
C LEU A 79 15.24 11.13 -1.12
N THR A 80 15.25 12.43 -1.41
CA THR A 80 15.51 12.94 -2.77
C THR A 80 16.92 12.59 -3.22
N ASP A 81 17.92 12.77 -2.35
CA ASP A 81 19.30 12.40 -2.63
C ASP A 81 19.47 10.89 -2.80
N LEU A 82 18.87 10.08 -1.92
CA LEU A 82 18.82 8.62 -2.07
C LEU A 82 18.25 8.23 -3.45
N ALA A 83 17.13 8.83 -3.86
CA ALA A 83 16.51 8.54 -5.13
C ALA A 83 17.41 8.87 -6.32
N ARG A 84 18.09 10.01 -6.27
CA ARG A 84 19.03 10.45 -7.31
C ARG A 84 20.27 9.57 -7.38
N GLU A 85 20.92 9.34 -6.24
CA GLU A 85 22.16 8.55 -6.15
C GLU A 85 21.97 7.08 -6.56
N ARG A 86 20.79 6.51 -6.26
CA ARG A 86 20.47 5.11 -6.58
C ARG A 86 19.70 4.94 -7.89
N GLY A 87 19.38 6.04 -8.58
CA GLY A 87 18.60 5.99 -9.82
C GLY A 87 17.19 5.42 -9.62
N ILE A 88 16.55 5.72 -8.48
CA ILE A 88 15.20 5.24 -8.16
C ILE A 88 14.19 6.11 -8.93
N ALA A 89 13.64 5.57 -10.01
CA ALA A 89 12.63 6.24 -10.82
C ALA A 89 11.19 6.07 -10.29
N SER A 90 10.95 5.04 -9.48
CA SER A 90 9.64 4.74 -8.90
C SER A 90 9.83 4.01 -7.59
N GLY A 91 9.02 4.32 -6.58
CA GLY A 91 9.04 3.57 -5.33
C GLY A 91 7.98 4.02 -4.33
N TYR A 92 7.82 3.26 -3.26
CA TYR A 92 6.92 3.57 -2.16
C TYR A 92 7.72 3.91 -0.91
N VAL A 93 7.23 4.88 -0.14
CA VAL A 93 7.89 5.36 1.07
C VAL A 93 6.94 5.20 2.24
N THR A 94 7.44 4.61 3.33
CA THR A 94 6.74 4.57 4.62
C THR A 94 7.73 4.80 5.75
N GLY A 95 7.31 5.46 6.83
CA GLY A 95 8.18 5.60 8.00
C GLY A 95 7.55 6.31 9.18
N LEU A 96 8.36 6.49 10.21
CA LEU A 96 8.01 7.13 11.47
C LEU A 96 9.25 7.76 12.12
N GLY A 97 9.08 8.56 13.17
CA GLY A 97 10.20 9.15 13.90
C GLY A 97 9.83 10.32 14.78
N GLY A 98 10.83 11.09 15.20
CA GLY A 98 10.68 12.34 15.93
C GLY A 98 11.20 13.52 15.13
N LEU A 99 10.49 14.64 15.19
CA LEU A 99 10.81 15.87 14.47
C LEU A 99 10.96 17.03 15.43
N SER A 100 11.85 17.96 15.10
CA SER A 100 12.01 19.22 15.84
C SER A 100 10.90 20.24 15.56
N ARG A 101 10.38 20.20 14.33
CA ARG A 101 9.26 20.96 13.78
C ARG A 101 8.78 20.26 12.50
N ALA A 102 7.65 20.67 11.94
CA ALA A 102 7.22 20.22 10.61
C ALA A 102 6.57 21.37 9.84
N LEU A 103 6.79 21.39 8.52
CA LEU A 103 6.00 22.20 7.60
C LEU A 103 5.15 21.29 6.73
N LEU A 104 3.83 21.36 6.95
CA LEU A 104 2.84 20.61 6.18
C LEU A 104 1.95 21.57 5.39
N GLY A 105 1.11 21.04 4.50
CA GLY A 105 0.10 21.84 3.83
C GLY A 105 -1.13 21.07 3.35
N PHE A 106 -2.22 21.80 3.19
CA PHE A 106 -3.47 21.32 2.60
C PHE A 106 -3.62 21.91 1.20
N GLY A 107 -3.71 21.04 0.18
CA GLY A 107 -3.79 21.48 -1.21
C GLY A 107 -5.12 22.16 -1.54
N ASP A 108 -5.04 23.32 -2.19
CA ASP A 108 -6.15 24.06 -2.78
C ASP A 108 -6.05 23.97 -4.31
N PRO A 109 -6.93 23.16 -4.96
CA PRO A 109 -6.91 23.00 -6.40
C PRO A 109 -7.31 24.26 -7.19
N GLU A 110 -8.10 25.16 -6.60
CA GLU A 110 -8.56 26.38 -7.27
C GLU A 110 -7.41 27.39 -7.36
N LEU A 111 -6.62 27.48 -6.30
CA LEU A 111 -5.42 28.34 -6.25
C LEU A 111 -4.17 27.68 -6.85
N GLY A 112 -4.18 26.35 -7.01
CA GLY A 112 -2.98 25.58 -7.36
C GLY A 112 -1.88 25.71 -6.30
N ALA A 113 -2.26 25.89 -5.04
CA ALA A 113 -1.38 26.22 -3.93
C ALA A 113 -1.70 25.38 -2.68
N PHE A 114 -0.96 25.59 -1.60
CA PHE A 114 -1.20 24.89 -0.33
C PHE A 114 -1.45 25.90 0.80
N ALA A 115 -2.51 25.68 1.57
CA ALA A 115 -2.66 26.32 2.86
C ALA A 115 -1.64 25.71 3.83
N ARG A 116 -0.75 26.54 4.38
CA ARG A 116 0.32 26.09 5.29
C ARG A 116 -0.26 25.55 6.59
N ILE A 117 0.38 24.51 7.11
CA ILE A 117 0.13 23.92 8.41
C ILE A 117 1.49 23.83 9.12
N ASP A 118 1.83 24.91 9.81
CA ASP A 118 3.07 25.02 10.58
C ASP A 118 2.96 24.24 11.91
N VAL A 119 4.04 23.53 12.26
CA VAL A 119 4.22 22.83 13.54
C VAL A 119 5.56 23.27 14.13
N ASP A 120 5.55 24.37 14.87
CA ASP A 120 6.76 25.03 15.40
C ASP A 120 7.21 24.47 16.77
N GLU A 121 6.94 23.19 17.01
CA GLU A 121 7.32 22.48 18.22
C GLU A 121 7.73 21.04 17.91
N LYS A 122 8.44 20.42 18.88
CA LYS A 122 8.78 19.00 18.79
C LYS A 122 7.51 18.16 18.65
N CYS A 123 7.47 17.29 17.65
CA CYS A 123 6.37 16.38 17.41
C CYS A 123 6.85 14.99 17.03
N GLU A 124 5.99 13.99 17.23
CA GLU A 124 6.24 12.62 16.77
C GLU A 124 5.65 12.44 15.37
N LEU A 125 6.47 12.01 14.42
CA LEU A 125 6.03 11.55 13.10
C LEU A 125 5.43 10.15 13.24
N VAL A 126 4.11 10.08 13.38
CA VAL A 126 3.40 8.82 13.64
C VAL A 126 3.01 8.08 12.36
N SER A 127 3.03 8.77 11.22
CA SER A 127 2.84 8.15 9.91
C SER A 127 3.47 9.03 8.84
N LEU A 128 4.35 8.45 8.03
CA LEU A 128 4.81 9.00 6.77
C LEU A 128 4.41 8.03 5.66
N VAL A 129 3.73 8.52 4.63
CA VAL A 129 3.33 7.72 3.47
C VAL A 129 3.54 8.53 2.22
N GLY A 130 4.13 7.91 1.21
CA GLY A 130 4.33 8.56 -0.07
C GLY A 130 4.94 7.65 -1.11
N HIS A 131 5.43 8.28 -2.17
CA HIS A 131 6.07 7.59 -3.27
C HIS A 131 7.16 8.46 -3.90
N ILE A 132 8.01 7.79 -4.65
CA ILE A 132 8.99 8.39 -5.56
C ILE A 132 8.46 8.16 -6.97
N GLU A 133 8.47 9.19 -7.80
CA GLU A 133 8.13 9.11 -9.21
C GLU A 133 9.03 10.05 -10.03
N MET A 134 9.04 9.91 -11.35
CA MET A 134 9.75 10.85 -12.22
C MET A 134 8.86 12.05 -12.56
N ARG A 135 9.37 13.26 -12.33
CA ARG A 135 8.78 14.51 -12.83
C ARG A 135 9.83 15.30 -13.59
N GLU A 136 9.51 15.70 -14.82
CA GLU A 136 10.40 16.50 -15.67
C GLU A 136 11.81 15.91 -15.85
N GLY A 137 11.93 14.59 -15.78
CA GLY A 137 13.21 13.88 -15.95
C GLY A 137 14.03 13.68 -14.67
N GLU A 138 13.55 14.17 -13.52
CA GLU A 138 14.20 13.99 -12.22
C GLU A 138 13.31 13.20 -11.24
N PRO A 139 13.89 12.45 -10.28
CA PRO A 139 13.12 11.86 -9.19
C PRO A 139 12.45 12.93 -8.33
N TYR A 140 11.17 12.72 -8.04
CA TYR A 140 10.34 13.55 -7.19
C TYR A 140 9.74 12.72 -6.07
N VAL A 141 9.95 13.15 -4.83
CA VAL A 141 9.41 12.50 -3.64
C VAL A 141 8.13 13.21 -3.22
N HIS A 142 6.99 12.52 -3.29
CA HIS A 142 5.70 13.03 -2.81
C HIS A 142 5.33 12.34 -1.51
N LEU A 143 5.37 13.08 -0.40
CA LEU A 143 5.04 12.56 0.92
C LEU A 143 3.82 13.28 1.53
N HIS A 144 3.05 12.52 2.29
CA HIS A 144 2.08 13.01 3.26
C HIS A 144 2.46 12.48 4.64
N ALA A 145 2.21 13.29 5.66
CA ALA A 145 2.55 12.94 7.03
C ALA A 145 1.37 13.18 7.99
N VAL A 146 1.37 12.42 9.08
CA VAL A 146 0.62 12.69 10.30
C VAL A 146 1.65 12.85 11.41
N VAL A 147 1.55 13.96 12.15
CA VAL A 147 2.37 14.22 13.33
C VAL A 147 1.48 14.32 14.56
N SER A 148 1.98 13.85 15.70
CA SER A 148 1.35 13.98 17.02
C SER A 148 2.08 15.03 17.84
N LEU A 149 1.31 15.93 18.45
CA LEU A 149 1.81 16.89 19.43
C LEU A 149 1.85 16.28 20.82
N LYS A 150 2.40 17.02 21.78
CA LYS A 150 2.58 16.58 23.17
C LYS A 150 1.26 16.20 23.86
N ASP A 151 0.15 16.83 23.50
CA ASP A 151 -1.18 16.56 24.05
C ASP A 151 -1.91 15.39 23.34
N GLY A 152 -1.28 14.76 22.35
CA GLY A 152 -1.87 13.70 21.53
C GLY A 152 -2.76 14.19 20.39
N SER A 153 -2.95 15.50 20.25
CA SER A 153 -3.59 16.06 19.06
C SER A 153 -2.70 15.86 17.84
N THR A 154 -3.32 15.75 16.66
CA THR A 154 -2.58 15.49 15.42
C THR A 154 -2.75 16.60 14.41
N LYS A 155 -1.70 16.76 13.59
CA LYS A 155 -1.71 17.57 12.38
C LYS A 155 -1.30 16.68 11.21
N ALA A 156 -1.89 16.89 10.05
CA ALA A 156 -1.62 16.07 8.88
C ALA A 156 -1.70 16.88 7.59
N GLY A 157 -0.95 16.47 6.59
CA GLY A 157 -0.96 17.15 5.30
C GLY A 157 0.13 16.67 4.34
N HIS A 158 0.22 17.35 3.21
CA HIS A 158 1.35 17.25 2.30
C HIS A 158 2.62 17.76 2.99
N VAL A 159 3.76 17.10 2.75
CA VAL A 159 5.03 17.43 3.40
C VAL A 159 5.81 18.45 2.59
N PHE A 160 6.31 19.49 3.27
CA PHE A 160 7.32 20.40 2.72
C PHE A 160 8.66 20.29 3.47
N GLU A 161 8.64 20.13 4.80
CA GLU A 161 9.87 20.00 5.61
C GLU A 161 9.63 19.11 6.84
N LEU A 162 10.56 18.19 7.11
CA LEU A 162 10.58 17.32 8.30
C LEU A 162 12.00 17.22 8.89
N PRO A 163 12.50 18.27 9.57
CA PRO A 163 13.80 18.24 10.25
C PRO A 163 13.78 17.30 11.47
N VAL A 164 14.67 16.31 11.45
CA VAL A 164 14.68 15.19 12.38
C VAL A 164 15.26 15.56 13.75
N ALA A 165 14.55 15.13 14.81
CA ALA A 165 15.02 15.15 16.19
C ALA A 165 14.15 14.23 17.09
N PRO A 166 14.67 13.10 17.63
CA PRO A 166 16.05 12.67 17.58
C PRO A 166 16.38 11.72 16.42
N ILE A 167 15.42 10.95 15.91
CA ILE A 167 15.65 9.90 14.91
C ILE A 167 14.41 9.74 14.04
N ALA A 168 14.60 9.39 12.77
CA ALA A 168 13.52 8.90 11.92
C ALA A 168 13.97 7.67 11.14
N GLU A 169 13.07 6.70 11.00
CA GLU A 169 13.30 5.41 10.34
C GLU A 169 12.32 5.29 9.18
N ILE A 170 12.86 5.35 7.96
CA ILE A 170 12.08 5.40 6.73
C ILE A 170 12.47 4.24 5.83
N SER A 171 11.50 3.39 5.47
CA SER A 171 11.68 2.33 4.50
C SER A 171 11.24 2.81 3.11
N VAL A 172 12.07 2.53 2.11
CA VAL A 172 11.81 2.80 0.71
C VAL A 172 11.79 1.48 -0.06
N VAL A 173 10.67 1.19 -0.71
CA VAL A 173 10.54 0.08 -1.66
C VAL A 173 10.69 0.65 -3.06
N ALA A 174 11.91 0.64 -3.58
CA ALA A 174 12.22 1.06 -4.94
C ALA A 174 11.78 0.00 -5.94
N THR A 175 11.00 0.41 -6.93
CA THR A 175 10.43 -0.47 -7.95
C THR A 175 11.05 -0.18 -9.31
N SER A 176 11.43 -1.23 -10.02
CA SER A 176 11.79 -1.16 -11.44
C SER A 176 10.81 -2.00 -12.22
N PHE A 177 10.08 -1.39 -13.14
CA PHE A 177 9.14 -2.09 -13.99
C PHE A 177 9.81 -2.43 -15.32
N SER A 178 9.62 -3.64 -15.81
CA SER A 178 9.93 -3.93 -17.20
C SER A 178 8.92 -3.19 -18.07
N ASP A 179 9.39 -2.59 -19.16
CA ASP A 179 8.46 -2.13 -20.18
C ASP A 179 7.68 -3.36 -20.67
N ALA A 180 6.38 -3.40 -20.40
CA ALA A 180 5.50 -4.25 -21.17
C ALA A 180 5.72 -3.83 -22.63
N LYS A 181 6.25 -4.75 -23.45
CA LYS A 181 6.49 -4.50 -24.88
C LYS A 181 5.29 -3.71 -25.44
N ARG A 182 5.56 -2.49 -25.92
CA ARG A 182 4.60 -1.70 -26.70
C ARG A 182 4.07 -2.52 -27.87
#